data_AF-A0A5C7MFW0-F1
#
_entry.id   AF-A0A5C7MFW0-F1
#
_cell.length_a   1.000
_cell.length_b   1.000
_cell.length_c   1.000
_cell.angle_alpha   90.00
_cell.angle_beta   90.00
_cell.angle_gamma   90.00
#
_symmetry.space_group_name_H-M   'P 1'
#
loop_
_entity.id
_entity.type
_entity.pdbx_description
1 polymer ?
#
loop_
_entity_poly.entity_id
_entity_poly.type
_entity_poly.pdbx_seq_one_letter_code
_entity_poly.pdbx_strand_id
1 'polypeptide(L)'
;MKEEVTTRGSFTEALYNRASEYFTSVKSGKYATAGFYVKALVLIALYVSSYIYFIFYSRSFTELLLLAVLLGICHVFIPVNISHDAIHKAVSANNLINQLALFGFEITGSNSYMYRKKHLEAHYNKENGSKTIAIESQALLLQKRNADKKTNLHYIFYIFYAKYMIFIRDFALYFNSTETIPLKQFIKLFFFKAIYFFAFLVIPFIYIRLPW
;
A
#
# COMPACT_ATOMS: atom_id res chain seq x y z
N MET A 1 0.55 21.26 48.36
CA MET A 1 1.13 20.05 47.73
C MET A 1 0.53 19.97 46.33
N LYS A 2 1.29 20.36 45.30
CA LYS A 2 0.81 20.32 43.91
C LYS A 2 1.04 18.90 43.40
N GLU A 3 -0.04 18.17 43.11
CA GLU A 3 0.05 16.90 42.39
C GLU A 3 0.58 17.17 40.98
N GLU A 4 1.77 16.66 40.72
CA GLU A 4 2.37 16.63 39.40
C GLU A 4 1.71 15.49 38.62
N VAL A 5 0.59 15.78 37.96
CA VAL A 5 -0.09 14.79 37.11
C VAL A 5 0.75 14.57 35.86
N THR A 6 1.45 13.45 35.81
CA THR A 6 2.17 12.92 34.64
C THR A 6 1.16 12.37 33.60
N THR A 7 0.40 13.27 32.98
CA THR A 7 -0.77 12.98 32.13
C THR A 7 -0.52 12.12 30.88
N ARG A 8 0.72 12.06 30.35
CA ARG A 8 1.03 11.23 29.18
C ARG A 8 1.13 9.73 29.48
N GLY A 9 1.60 9.37 30.67
CA GLY A 9 1.69 7.98 31.11
C GLY A 9 0.30 7.39 31.34
N SER A 10 -0.56 8.14 32.07
CA SER A 10 -1.87 7.65 32.47
C SER A 10 -2.86 7.49 31.30
N PHE A 11 -2.86 8.38 30.31
CA PHE A 11 -3.74 8.23 29.14
C PHE A 11 -3.30 7.07 28.24
N THR A 12 -2.01 6.98 27.93
CA THR A 12 -1.48 5.95 27.02
C THR A 12 -1.67 4.56 27.62
N GLU A 13 -1.38 4.40 28.91
CA GLU A 13 -1.62 3.17 29.65
C GLU A 13 -3.11 2.80 29.70
N ALA A 14 -3.99 3.75 30.03
CA ALA A 14 -5.43 3.52 30.03
C ALA A 14 -5.96 3.13 28.63
N LEU A 15 -5.42 3.72 27.56
CA LEU A 15 -5.76 3.38 26.18
C LEU A 15 -5.35 1.94 25.85
N TYR A 16 -4.11 1.55 26.16
CA TYR A 16 -3.63 0.19 25.91
C TYR A 16 -4.41 -0.86 26.71
N ASN A 17 -4.71 -0.59 27.98
CA ASN A 17 -5.49 -1.50 28.82
C ASN A 17 -6.90 -1.71 28.27
N ARG A 18 -7.62 -0.62 27.95
CA ARG A 18 -8.97 -0.71 27.37
C ARG A 18 -8.99 -1.36 26.00
N ALA A 19 -7.99 -1.11 25.15
CA ALA A 19 -7.87 -1.76 23.86
C ALA A 19 -7.62 -3.27 24.01
N SER A 20 -6.78 -3.67 24.97
CA SER A 20 -6.52 -5.07 25.30
C SER A 20 -7.79 -5.78 25.79
N GLU A 21 -8.52 -5.18 26.73
CA GLU A 21 -9.81 -5.67 27.23
C GLU A 21 -10.86 -5.81 26.12
N TYR A 22 -10.93 -4.83 25.22
CA TYR A 22 -11.81 -4.94 24.06
C TYR A 22 -11.46 -6.15 23.19
N PHE A 23 -10.17 -6.35 22.89
CA PHE A 23 -9.74 -7.47 22.06
C PHE A 23 -9.94 -8.84 22.74
N THR A 24 -9.91 -8.94 24.06
CA THR A 24 -10.26 -10.21 24.74
C THR A 24 -11.77 -10.47 24.72
N SER A 25 -12.60 -9.43 24.65
CA SER A 25 -14.07 -9.56 24.62
C SER A 25 -14.65 -9.98 23.26
N VAL A 26 -13.95 -9.71 22.16
CA VAL A 26 -14.43 -10.00 20.79
C VAL A 26 -13.89 -11.32 20.25
N LYS A 27 -14.73 -12.08 19.51
CA LYS A 27 -14.36 -13.41 18.96
C LYS A 27 -13.14 -13.38 18.04
N SER A 28 -12.94 -12.31 17.28
CA SER A 28 -11.79 -12.18 16.36
C SER A 28 -10.48 -11.84 17.07
N GLY A 29 -10.52 -11.53 18.36
CA GLY A 29 -9.36 -11.00 19.06
C GLY A 29 -8.83 -9.73 18.40
N LYS A 30 -7.51 -9.61 18.37
CA LYS A 30 -6.76 -8.58 17.63
C LYS A 30 -6.66 -8.81 16.11
N TYR A 31 -7.26 -9.88 15.59
CA TYR A 31 -7.14 -10.27 14.19
C TYR A 31 -8.35 -9.84 13.36
N ALA A 32 -8.22 -9.97 12.04
CA ALA A 32 -9.26 -9.60 11.10
C ALA A 32 -10.60 -10.33 11.36
N THR A 33 -11.69 -9.61 11.16
CA THR A 33 -13.05 -10.15 11.25
C THR A 33 -13.46 -10.84 9.94
N ALA A 34 -14.58 -11.59 9.95
CA ALA A 34 -15.14 -12.17 8.73
C ALA A 34 -15.40 -11.10 7.63
N GLY A 35 -15.81 -9.89 8.02
CA GLY A 35 -16.03 -8.78 7.09
C GLY A 35 -14.77 -8.35 6.34
N PHE A 36 -13.60 -8.43 6.97
CA PHE A 36 -12.33 -8.21 6.28
C PHE A 36 -12.11 -9.22 5.16
N TYR A 37 -12.33 -10.51 5.42
CA TYR A 37 -12.12 -11.56 4.42
C TYR A 37 -13.11 -11.46 3.26
N VAL A 38 -14.37 -11.10 3.53
CA VAL A 38 -15.36 -10.81 2.48
C VAL A 38 -14.91 -9.62 1.62
N LYS A 39 -14.50 -8.51 2.26
CA LYS A 39 -13.97 -7.34 1.55
C LYS A 39 -12.76 -7.71 0.69
N ALA A 40 -11.83 -8.49 1.24
CA ALA A 40 -10.63 -8.93 0.53
C ALA A 40 -10.98 -9.80 -0.68
N LEU A 41 -11.89 -10.77 -0.51
CA LEU A 41 -12.35 -11.64 -1.59
C LEU A 41 -13.03 -10.84 -2.70
N VAL A 42 -13.90 -9.88 -2.36
CA VAL A 42 -14.58 -9.01 -3.33
C VAL A 42 -13.57 -8.18 -4.13
N LEU A 43 -12.60 -7.55 -3.46
CA LEU A 43 -11.57 -6.76 -4.14
C LEU A 43 -10.70 -7.61 -5.06
N ILE A 44 -10.28 -8.81 -4.62
CA ILE A 44 -9.47 -9.72 -5.43
C ILE A 44 -10.28 -10.25 -6.62
N ALA A 45 -11.53 -10.66 -6.39
CA ALA A 45 -12.41 -11.15 -7.44
C ALA A 45 -12.68 -10.05 -8.48
N LEU A 46 -12.95 -8.82 -8.03
CA LEU A 46 -13.14 -7.66 -8.90
C LEU A 46 -11.89 -7.40 -9.74
N TYR A 47 -10.71 -7.42 -9.13
CA TYR A 47 -9.45 -7.24 -9.84
C TYR A 47 -9.20 -8.30 -10.91
N VAL A 48 -9.31 -9.58 -10.54
CA VAL A 48 -9.06 -10.72 -11.44
C VAL A 48 -10.08 -10.76 -12.57
N SER A 49 -11.37 -10.62 -12.26
CA SER A 49 -12.43 -10.61 -13.29
C SER A 49 -12.30 -9.41 -14.22
N SER A 50 -12.02 -8.21 -13.70
CA SER A 50 -11.79 -7.01 -14.53
C SER A 50 -10.59 -7.18 -15.44
N TYR A 51 -9.51 -7.82 -14.96
CA TYR A 51 -8.31 -8.05 -15.78
C TYR A 51 -8.57 -9.08 -16.89
N ILE A 52 -9.26 -10.18 -16.57
CA ILE A 52 -9.68 -11.18 -17.58
C ILE A 52 -10.57 -10.52 -18.63
N TYR A 53 -11.55 -9.71 -18.21
CA TYR A 53 -12.43 -8.98 -19.13
C TYR A 53 -11.62 -8.01 -20.00
N PHE A 54 -10.72 -7.23 -19.37
CA PHE A 54 -9.88 -6.25 -20.04
C PHE A 54 -9.09 -6.87 -21.20
N ILE A 55 -8.48 -8.03 -20.99
CA ILE A 55 -7.65 -8.71 -22.01
C ILE A 55 -8.47 -9.41 -23.08
N PHE A 56 -9.51 -10.18 -22.70
CA PHE A 56 -10.13 -11.14 -23.61
C PHE A 56 -11.50 -10.73 -24.16
N TYR A 57 -12.18 -9.77 -23.52
CA TYR A 57 -13.59 -9.49 -23.79
C TYR A 57 -13.90 -8.04 -24.15
N SER A 58 -12.95 -7.11 -24.01
CA SER A 58 -13.12 -5.71 -24.41
C SER A 58 -13.35 -5.56 -25.91
N ARG A 59 -14.43 -4.89 -26.31
CA ARG A 59 -14.85 -4.70 -27.71
C ARG A 59 -14.75 -3.26 -28.20
N SER A 60 -14.53 -2.31 -27.29
CA SER A 60 -14.39 -0.90 -27.62
C SER A 60 -13.30 -0.23 -26.79
N PHE A 61 -12.81 0.91 -27.28
CA PHE A 61 -11.87 1.74 -26.54
C PHE A 61 -12.47 2.23 -25.21
N THR A 62 -13.77 2.54 -25.19
CA THR A 62 -14.47 2.96 -23.97
C THR A 62 -14.48 1.86 -22.90
N GLU A 63 -14.76 0.61 -23.29
CA GLU A 63 -14.70 -0.53 -22.35
C GLU A 63 -13.29 -0.71 -21.79
N LEU A 64 -12.25 -0.62 -22.63
CA LEU A 64 -10.85 -0.68 -22.19
C LEU A 64 -10.55 0.41 -21.17
N LEU A 65 -10.97 1.65 -21.43
CA LEU A 65 -10.71 2.78 -20.55
C LEU A 65 -11.40 2.59 -19.18
N LEU A 66 -12.67 2.17 -19.17
CA LEU A 66 -13.43 1.93 -17.94
C LEU A 66 -12.79 0.80 -17.10
N LEU A 67 -12.39 -0.29 -17.75
CA LEU A 67 -11.73 -1.40 -17.08
C LEU A 67 -10.33 -1.04 -16.60
N ALA A 68 -9.58 -0.22 -17.34
CA ALA A 68 -8.28 0.30 -16.91
C ALA A 68 -8.41 1.17 -15.65
N VAL A 69 -9.43 2.04 -15.59
CA VAL A 69 -9.74 2.84 -14.39
C VAL A 69 -10.10 1.93 -13.22
N LEU A 70 -10.97 0.93 -13.44
CA LEU A 70 -11.38 -0.02 -12.40
C LEU A 70 -10.19 -0.83 -11.86
N LEU A 71 -9.31 -1.30 -12.75
CA LEU A 71 -8.07 -1.97 -12.38
C LEU A 71 -7.14 -1.03 -11.61
N GLY A 72 -7.03 0.23 -12.00
CA GLY A 72 -6.28 1.26 -11.28
C GLY A 72 -6.80 1.49 -9.86
N ILE A 73 -8.13 1.54 -9.67
CA ILE A 73 -8.75 1.63 -8.34
C ILE A 73 -8.39 0.40 -7.50
N CYS A 74 -8.49 -0.80 -8.08
CA CYS A 74 -8.12 -2.05 -7.40
C CYS A 74 -6.62 -2.07 -7.01
N HIS A 75 -5.74 -1.55 -7.87
CA HIS A 75 -4.30 -1.40 -7.58
C HIS A 75 -3.99 -0.54 -6.36
N VAL A 76 -4.88 0.39 -6.01
CA VAL A 76 -4.74 1.17 -4.77
C VAL A 76 -5.42 0.46 -3.61
N PHE A 77 -6.64 -0.03 -3.83
CA PHE A 77 -7.48 -0.51 -2.74
C PHE A 77 -6.98 -1.83 -2.17
N ILE A 78 -6.44 -2.75 -2.98
CA ILE A 78 -5.91 -4.03 -2.49
C ILE A 78 -4.73 -3.80 -1.52
N PRO A 79 -3.66 -3.06 -1.90
CA PRO A 79 -2.57 -2.76 -0.97
C PRO A 79 -3.03 -2.06 0.31
N VAL A 80 -3.90 -1.06 0.20
CA VAL A 80 -4.33 -0.23 1.35
C VAL A 80 -5.30 -0.96 2.27
N ASN A 81 -6.17 -1.84 1.75
CA ASN A 81 -7.21 -2.50 2.56
C ASN A 81 -6.85 -3.91 3.03
N ILE A 82 -5.84 -4.53 2.42
CA ILE A 82 -5.49 -5.93 2.67
C ILE A 82 -4.03 -6.02 3.11
N SER A 83 -3.11 -5.58 2.26
CA SER A 83 -1.68 -5.74 2.50
C SER A 83 -1.13 -4.83 3.59
N HIS A 84 -1.72 -3.63 3.75
CA HIS A 84 -1.44 -2.72 4.86
C HIS A 84 -1.68 -3.37 6.21
N ASP A 85 -2.79 -4.08 6.39
CA ASP A 85 -3.06 -4.74 7.68
C ASP A 85 -2.11 -5.95 7.88
N ALA A 86 -1.68 -6.56 6.78
CA ALA A 86 -0.73 -7.68 6.80
C ALA A 86 0.71 -7.28 7.16
N ILE A 87 1.17 -6.06 6.83
CA ILE A 87 2.50 -5.58 7.26
C ILE A 87 2.58 -5.41 8.78
N HIS A 88 1.43 -5.19 9.43
CA HIS A 88 1.25 -5.16 10.88
C HIS A 88 0.99 -6.55 11.50
N LYS A 89 0.94 -7.61 10.68
CA LYS A 89 0.58 -8.98 11.08
C LYS A 89 -0.81 -9.07 11.76
N ALA A 90 -1.71 -8.15 11.40
CA ALA A 90 -3.03 -8.04 12.00
C ALA A 90 -4.09 -8.88 11.29
N VAL A 91 -3.78 -9.48 10.12
CA VAL A 91 -4.77 -10.25 9.36
C VAL A 91 -5.11 -11.57 10.05
N SER A 92 -4.11 -12.31 10.54
CA SER A 92 -4.33 -13.61 11.17
C SER A 92 -3.22 -13.99 12.14
N ALA A 93 -3.50 -14.90 13.08
CA ALA A 93 -2.47 -15.57 13.86
C ALA A 93 -1.54 -16.43 12.98
N ASN A 94 -2.05 -16.96 11.86
CA ASN A 94 -1.26 -17.73 10.93
C ASN A 94 -0.40 -16.79 10.06
N ASN A 95 0.92 -16.90 10.22
CA ASN A 95 1.88 -16.09 9.47
C ASN A 95 1.78 -16.30 7.95
N LEU A 96 1.37 -17.48 7.49
CA LEU A 96 1.16 -17.75 6.06
C LEU A 96 0.06 -16.87 5.48
N ILE A 97 -1.05 -16.67 6.19
CA ILE A 97 -2.16 -15.83 5.74
C ILE A 97 -1.71 -14.38 5.61
N ASN A 98 -0.91 -13.88 6.56
CA ASN A 98 -0.34 -12.54 6.45
C ASN A 98 0.62 -12.45 5.24
N GLN A 99 1.49 -13.45 5.04
CA GLN A 99 2.38 -13.46 3.89
C GLN A 99 1.64 -13.49 2.55
N LEU A 100 0.54 -14.24 2.45
CA LEU A 100 -0.32 -14.24 1.27
C LEU A 100 -0.97 -12.87 1.07
N ALA A 101 -1.47 -12.24 2.13
CA ALA A 101 -2.05 -10.90 2.05
C ALA A 101 -1.03 -9.83 1.62
N LEU A 102 0.28 -10.02 1.87
CA LEU A 102 1.33 -9.14 1.37
C LEU A 102 1.52 -9.20 -0.16
N PHE A 103 1.04 -10.26 -0.83
CA PHE A 103 1.10 -10.32 -2.29
C PHE A 103 0.33 -9.18 -2.95
N GLY A 104 -0.62 -8.55 -2.27
CA GLY A 104 -1.28 -7.35 -2.78
C GLY A 104 -0.31 -6.22 -3.12
N PHE A 105 0.81 -6.05 -2.41
CA PHE A 105 1.88 -5.11 -2.83
C PHE A 105 2.67 -5.61 -4.05
N GLU A 106 2.82 -6.92 -4.17
CA GLU A 106 3.68 -7.53 -5.17
C GLU A 106 3.00 -7.55 -6.55
N ILE A 107 1.69 -7.84 -6.59
CA ILE A 107 0.90 -7.82 -7.82
C ILE A 107 0.84 -6.42 -8.45
N THR A 108 1.05 -5.36 -7.65
CA THR A 108 1.10 -3.98 -8.14
C THR A 108 2.52 -3.58 -8.55
N GLY A 109 3.45 -4.53 -8.67
CA GLY A 109 4.85 -4.28 -9.01
C GLY A 109 5.64 -3.58 -7.90
N SER A 110 5.13 -3.56 -6.67
CA SER A 110 5.82 -3.00 -5.50
C SER A 110 6.54 -4.09 -4.70
N ASN A 111 7.05 -3.72 -3.52
CA ASN A 111 7.74 -4.62 -2.62
C ASN A 111 7.29 -4.39 -1.18
N SER A 112 6.55 -5.37 -0.65
CA SER A 112 6.00 -5.35 0.71
C SER A 112 7.05 -5.12 1.80
N TYR A 113 8.30 -5.57 1.62
CA TYR A 113 9.37 -5.34 2.59
C TYR A 113 9.75 -3.85 2.67
N MET A 114 9.99 -3.22 1.52
CA MET A 114 10.32 -1.79 1.46
C MET A 114 9.15 -0.94 1.93
N TYR A 115 7.93 -1.30 1.54
CA TYR A 115 6.73 -0.63 2.00
C TYR A 115 6.60 -0.71 3.52
N ARG A 116 6.71 -1.92 4.11
CA ARG A 116 6.65 -2.12 5.57
C ARG A 116 7.73 -1.31 6.29
N LYS A 117 8.96 -1.33 5.81
CA LYS A 117 10.08 -0.61 6.43
C LYS A 117 9.78 0.89 6.50
N LYS A 118 9.43 1.50 5.36
CA LYS A 118 9.11 2.94 5.29
C LYS A 118 7.86 3.28 6.06
N HIS A 119 6.88 2.39 6.06
CA HIS A 119 5.64 2.57 6.80
C HIS A 119 5.89 2.63 8.32
N LEU A 120 6.66 1.70 8.87
CA LEU A 120 6.98 1.68 10.30
C LEU A 120 7.88 2.85 10.72
N GLU A 121 8.85 3.23 9.89
CA GLU A 121 9.68 4.43 10.09
C GLU A 121 8.81 5.69 10.27
N ALA A 122 7.67 5.75 9.58
CA ALA A 122 6.75 6.87 9.66
C ALA A 122 5.90 6.94 10.90
N HIS A 123 5.37 5.80 11.32
CA HIS A 123 4.67 5.72 12.58
C HIS A 123 5.60 6.12 13.72
N TYR A 124 6.82 5.59 13.73
CA TYR A 124 7.85 5.95 14.71
C TYR A 124 8.19 7.46 14.71
N ASN A 125 8.44 8.04 13.53
CA ASN A 125 8.75 9.47 13.42
C ASN A 125 7.59 10.36 13.88
N LYS A 126 6.34 9.98 13.56
CA LYS A 126 5.14 10.71 13.98
C LYS A 126 4.95 10.66 15.49
N GLU A 127 5.12 9.49 16.10
CA GLU A 127 5.03 9.31 17.56
C GLU A 127 6.07 10.14 18.31
N ASN A 128 7.27 10.28 17.75
CA ASN A 128 8.35 11.09 18.33
C ASN A 128 8.29 12.58 17.99
N GLY A 129 7.21 13.06 17.35
CA GLY A 129 7.05 14.48 17.02
C GLY A 129 8.02 15.00 15.95
N SER A 130 8.66 14.12 15.20
CA SER A 130 9.52 14.48 14.07
C SER A 130 8.68 15.14 12.97
N LYS A 131 9.17 16.26 12.41
CA LYS A 131 8.56 16.92 11.24
C LYS A 131 8.78 16.14 9.94
N THR A 132 9.51 15.03 9.98
CA THR A 132 9.76 14.17 8.83
C THR A 132 8.54 13.29 8.57
N ILE A 133 7.75 13.66 7.56
CA ILE A 133 6.51 12.97 7.17
C ILE A 133 6.89 11.65 6.49
N ALA A 134 6.95 10.56 7.25
CA ALA A 134 7.63 9.35 6.76
C ALA A 134 6.78 8.35 5.96
N ILE A 135 5.54 8.65 5.61
CA ILE A 135 4.91 8.09 4.40
C ILE A 135 4.21 9.25 3.74
N GLU A 136 4.94 10.19 3.17
CA GLU A 136 4.41 11.24 2.27
C GLU A 136 5.39 12.37 1.98
N SER A 137 6.61 12.39 2.53
CA SER A 137 7.65 13.30 2.01
C SER A 137 8.20 12.83 0.67
N GLN A 138 7.31 12.58 -0.28
CA GLN A 138 7.58 12.78 -1.69
C GLN A 138 7.82 14.28 -1.82
N ALA A 139 9.05 14.74 -1.62
CA ALA A 139 9.39 16.15 -1.72
C ALA A 139 8.99 16.79 -3.07
N LEU A 140 8.77 15.95 -4.09
CA LEU A 140 8.22 16.28 -5.41
C LEU A 140 6.69 16.50 -5.43
N LEU A 141 5.92 15.93 -4.50
CA LEU A 141 4.44 15.87 -4.52
C LEU A 141 3.80 16.60 -3.35
N LEU A 142 4.37 16.43 -2.16
CA LEU A 142 4.05 17.22 -1.01
C LEU A 142 5.20 18.15 -0.77
N GLN A 143 5.01 19.38 -1.26
CA GLN A 143 5.82 20.52 -0.89
C GLN A 143 6.19 20.39 0.59
N LYS A 144 7.49 20.42 0.87
CA LYS A 144 7.98 20.83 2.18
C LYS A 144 7.17 22.09 2.52
N ARG A 145 6.36 22.05 3.58
CA ARG A 145 5.53 23.18 4.01
C ARG A 145 6.46 24.32 4.47
N ASN A 146 7.10 24.97 3.51
CA ASN A 146 7.64 26.30 3.63
C ASN A 146 6.40 27.19 3.49
N ALA A 147 6.07 27.92 4.55
CA ALA A 147 4.84 28.68 4.67
C ALA A 147 4.61 29.70 3.52
N ASP A 148 5.65 30.02 2.74
CA ASP A 148 5.67 31.18 1.84
C ASP A 148 5.58 30.88 0.34
N LYS A 149 5.48 29.61 -0.10
CA LYS A 149 5.37 29.30 -1.54
C LYS A 149 4.18 28.40 -1.83
N LYS A 150 3.06 29.00 -2.26
CA LYS A 150 1.94 28.27 -2.88
C LYS A 150 2.27 27.98 -4.34
N THR A 151 2.92 26.84 -4.64
CA THR A 151 2.99 26.37 -6.03
C THR A 151 1.89 25.35 -6.26
N ASN A 152 0.90 25.72 -7.06
CA ASN A 152 -0.32 24.96 -7.32
C ASN A 152 -0.07 23.80 -8.31
N LEU A 153 0.91 22.95 -8.01
CA LEU A 153 1.40 21.89 -8.88
C LEU A 153 0.59 20.57 -8.77
N HIS A 154 -0.41 20.54 -7.90
CA HIS A 154 -0.94 19.29 -7.33
C HIS A 154 -1.60 18.34 -8.35
N TYR A 155 -2.40 18.82 -9.30
CA TYR A 155 -3.26 17.93 -10.11
C TYR A 155 -2.52 17.16 -11.22
N ILE A 156 -1.63 17.82 -11.97
CA ILE A 156 -0.88 17.17 -13.06
C ILE A 156 0.09 16.12 -12.49
N PHE A 157 0.64 16.37 -11.31
CA PHE A 157 1.53 15.43 -10.66
C PHE A 157 0.84 14.14 -10.19
N TYR A 158 -0.44 14.19 -9.81
CA TYR A 158 -1.19 12.98 -9.48
C TYR A 158 -1.36 12.04 -10.68
N ILE A 159 -1.38 12.56 -11.91
CA ILE A 159 -1.43 11.74 -13.14
C ILE A 159 -0.13 10.92 -13.29
N PHE A 160 1.02 11.52 -12.97
CA PHE A 160 2.31 10.84 -13.00
C PHE A 160 2.64 10.07 -11.73
N TYR A 161 1.80 10.17 -10.70
CA TYR A 161 2.06 9.58 -9.40
C TYR A 161 2.11 8.04 -9.46
N ALA A 162 1.15 7.43 -10.15
CA ALA A 162 1.15 5.97 -10.36
C ALA A 162 2.45 5.51 -11.05
N LYS A 163 2.90 6.26 -12.06
CA LYS A 163 4.17 6.01 -12.75
C LYS A 163 5.37 6.15 -11.80
N TYR A 164 5.41 7.20 -10.97
CA TYR A 164 6.47 7.34 -9.98
C TYR A 164 6.51 6.16 -9.00
N MET A 165 5.35 5.74 -8.49
CA MET A 165 5.23 4.65 -7.52
C MET A 165 5.69 3.31 -8.09
N ILE A 166 5.28 3.00 -9.32
CA ILE A 166 5.60 1.73 -9.99
C ILE A 166 7.05 1.71 -10.48
N PHE A 167 7.55 2.81 -11.07
CA PHE A 167 8.81 2.78 -11.82
C PHE A 167 10.01 3.37 -11.09
N ILE A 168 9.80 4.27 -10.12
CA ILE A 168 10.90 5.09 -9.57
C ILE A 168 11.04 4.87 -8.07
N ARG A 169 9.93 5.00 -7.33
CA ARG A 169 9.94 5.06 -5.87
C ARG A 169 10.69 3.89 -5.25
N ASP A 170 10.34 2.65 -5.59
CA ASP A 170 10.90 1.49 -4.91
C ASP A 170 12.39 1.30 -5.18
N PHE A 171 12.86 1.65 -6.38
CA PHE A 171 14.29 1.67 -6.68
C PHE A 171 15.00 2.80 -5.93
N ALA A 172 14.45 4.01 -5.93
CA ALA A 172 15.00 5.13 -5.19
C ALA A 172 15.09 4.82 -3.69
N LEU A 173 14.08 4.18 -3.11
CA LEU A 173 14.10 3.73 -1.71
C LEU A 173 15.16 2.66 -1.46
N TYR A 174 15.41 1.77 -2.42
CA TYR A 174 16.40 0.71 -2.30
C TYR A 174 17.82 1.27 -2.39
N PHE A 175 18.13 2.04 -3.44
CA PHE A 175 19.46 2.57 -3.70
C PHE A 175 19.87 3.70 -2.73
N ASN A 176 18.91 4.42 -2.15
CA ASN A 176 19.19 5.45 -1.14
C ASN A 176 19.10 4.90 0.30
N SER A 177 18.90 3.60 0.50
CA SER A 177 18.88 3.00 1.85
C SER A 177 20.30 2.94 2.41
N THR A 178 20.50 3.49 3.61
CA THR A 178 21.75 3.36 4.37
C THR A 178 21.88 2.01 5.08
N GLU A 179 20.78 1.27 5.21
CA GLU A 179 20.76 -0.06 5.81
C GLU A 179 20.89 -1.15 4.75
N THR A 180 21.45 -2.29 5.16
CA THR A 180 21.59 -3.49 4.34
C THR A 180 20.23 -4.14 4.08
N ILE A 181 19.82 -4.16 2.81
CA ILE A 181 18.59 -4.84 2.39
C ILE A 181 18.95 -6.25 1.90
N PRO A 182 18.26 -7.31 2.37
CA PRO A 182 18.55 -8.67 1.94
C PRO A 182 18.40 -8.85 0.42
N LEU A 183 19.35 -9.54 -0.21
CA LEU A 183 19.35 -9.79 -1.66
C LEU A 183 18.05 -10.42 -2.17
N LYS A 184 17.42 -11.30 -1.37
CA LYS A 184 16.11 -11.89 -1.70
C LYS A 184 15.04 -10.84 -1.98
N GLN A 185 15.07 -9.67 -1.32
CA GLN A 185 14.10 -8.60 -1.54
C GLN A 185 14.37 -7.85 -2.84
N PHE A 186 15.63 -7.71 -3.22
CA PHE A 186 16.02 -7.19 -4.53
C PHE A 186 15.51 -8.10 -5.64
N ILE A 187 15.82 -9.40 -5.56
CA ILE A 187 15.36 -10.40 -6.54
C ILE A 187 13.82 -10.38 -6.63
N LYS A 188 13.15 -10.35 -5.47
CA LYS A 188 11.69 -10.26 -5.39
C LYS A 188 11.15 -8.99 -6.08
N LEU A 189 11.76 -7.83 -5.87
CA LEU A 189 11.37 -6.56 -6.52
C LEU A 189 11.44 -6.67 -8.04
N PHE A 190 12.56 -7.14 -8.59
CA PHE A 190 12.73 -7.27 -10.04
C PHE A 190 11.79 -8.32 -10.64
N PHE A 191 11.64 -9.46 -9.96
CA PHE A 191 10.74 -10.52 -10.39
C PHE A 191 9.30 -10.03 -10.50
N PHE A 192 8.75 -9.40 -9.46
CA PHE A 192 7.37 -8.90 -9.49
C PHE A 192 7.18 -7.71 -10.41
N LYS A 193 8.19 -6.85 -10.61
CA LYS A 193 8.15 -5.84 -11.66
C LYS A 193 8.12 -6.46 -13.05
N ALA A 194 8.93 -7.48 -13.32
CA ALA A 194 8.90 -8.17 -14.60
C ALA A 194 7.54 -8.82 -14.86
N ILE A 195 6.95 -9.47 -13.86
CA ILE A 195 5.56 -9.98 -13.93
C ILE A 195 4.58 -8.85 -14.21
N TYR A 196 4.69 -7.73 -13.50
CA TYR A 196 3.82 -6.57 -13.70
C TYR A 196 3.90 -6.03 -15.13
N PHE A 197 5.12 -5.85 -15.66
CA PHE A 197 5.32 -5.41 -17.04
C PHE A 197 4.80 -6.42 -18.06
N PHE A 198 5.06 -7.70 -17.83
CA PHE A 198 4.56 -8.73 -18.70
C PHE A 198 3.02 -8.73 -18.71
N ALA A 199 2.39 -8.64 -17.54
CA ALA A 199 0.94 -8.60 -17.41
C ALA A 199 0.32 -7.33 -18.00
N PHE A 200 0.80 -6.13 -17.67
CA PHE A 200 0.14 -4.87 -18.05
C PHE A 200 0.68 -4.19 -19.30
N LEU A 201 1.77 -4.69 -19.87
CA LEU A 201 2.30 -4.21 -21.15
C LEU A 201 2.20 -5.33 -22.18
N VAL A 202 2.92 -6.44 -21.99
CA VAL A 202 3.12 -7.46 -23.04
C VAL A 202 1.82 -8.19 -23.39
N ILE A 203 1.07 -8.69 -22.40
CA ILE A 203 -0.18 -9.42 -22.66
C ILE A 203 -1.22 -8.55 -23.40
N PRO A 204 -1.53 -7.32 -22.95
CA PRO A 204 -2.39 -6.39 -23.67
C PRO A 204 -1.99 -6.25 -25.14
N PHE A 205 -0.71 -5.97 -25.43
CA PHE A 205 -0.22 -5.78 -26.80
C PHE A 205 -0.41 -7.00 -27.70
N ILE A 206 -0.42 -8.21 -27.14
CA ILE A 206 -0.60 -9.45 -27.90
C ILE A 206 -2.08 -9.75 -28.18
N TYR A 207 -2.95 -9.56 -27.17
CA TYR A 207 -4.33 -10.06 -27.22
C TYR A 207 -5.38 -9.00 -27.60
N ILE A 208 -5.15 -7.73 -27.26
CA ILE A 208 -6.08 -6.65 -27.58
C ILE A 208 -5.84 -6.24 -29.05
N ARG A 209 -6.84 -6.41 -29.90
CA ARG A 209 -6.77 -6.07 -31.35
C ARG A 209 -7.51 -4.80 -31.72
N LEU A 210 -7.84 -3.97 -30.73
CA LEU A 210 -8.48 -2.68 -30.96
C LEU A 210 -7.44 -1.68 -31.49
N PRO A 211 -7.85 -0.71 -32.33
CA PRO A 211 -6.96 0.35 -32.78
C PRO A 211 -6.45 1.13 -31.56
N TRP A 212 -5.12 1.18 -31.44
CA TRP A 212 -4.38 1.85 -30.38
C TRP A 212 -4.25 3.35 -30.66
#